data_AF-A0A6L5PH08-F1
#
_entry.id   AF-A0A6L5PH08-F1
#
_cell.length_a   1.000
_cell.length_b   1.000
_cell.length_c   1.000
_cell.angle_alpha   90.00
_cell.angle_beta   90.00
_cell.angle_gamma   90.00
#
_symmetry.space_group_name_H-M   'P 1'
#
loop_
_entity.id
_entity.type
_entity.pdbx_description
1 polymer ?
#
loop_
_entity_poly.entity_id
_entity_poly.type
_entity_poly.pdbx_seq_one_letter_code
_entity_poly.pdbx_strand_id
1 'polypeptide(L)'
;MIAAFVMATLVQGAQTLPTPTFTAAQVQQAIACADGPDPGECASEHTKRSVLHCMTELPAGADEAAFSQCAGAITDRCVRGWASTTPEMNKRGILVCAAQTRAALRFGVDDWFARADRRMDASIMRQYRAQLATVDGRLRDQTAEITGPDMEVRRAGTQTGIWESFARFLWRSERDGR
;
A
#
# COMPACT_ATOMS: atom_id res chain seq x y z
N MET A 1 56.30 -8.49 18.46
CA MET A 1 54.84 -8.25 18.52
C MET A 1 54.39 -7.83 17.13
N ILE A 2 53.69 -8.71 16.41
CA ILE A 2 53.08 -8.38 15.11
C ILE A 2 51.58 -8.56 15.31
N ALA A 3 50.84 -7.45 15.28
CA ALA A 3 49.39 -7.44 15.40
C ALA A 3 48.78 -7.90 14.08
N ALA A 4 48.08 -9.03 14.10
CA ALA A 4 47.28 -9.49 12.97
C ALA A 4 45.96 -8.70 12.94
N PHE A 5 45.82 -7.84 11.94
CA PHE A 5 44.56 -7.21 11.57
C PHE A 5 43.67 -8.26 10.91
N VAL A 6 42.64 -8.73 11.62
CA VAL A 6 41.58 -9.55 11.02
C VAL A 6 40.57 -8.58 10.41
N MET A 7 40.66 -8.37 9.10
CA MET A 7 39.56 -7.77 8.32
C MET A 7 38.40 -8.78 8.30
N ALA A 8 37.36 -8.50 9.07
CA ALA A 8 36.07 -9.16 8.90
C ALA A 8 35.41 -8.62 7.63
N THR A 9 35.57 -9.33 6.51
CA THR A 9 34.78 -9.11 5.31
C THR A 9 33.35 -9.59 5.59
N LEU A 10 32.44 -8.63 5.85
CA LEU A 10 31.01 -8.87 5.81
C LEU A 10 30.61 -9.17 4.36
N VAL A 11 30.69 -10.43 3.97
CA VAL A 11 30.05 -10.93 2.75
C VAL A 11 28.55 -10.94 3.04
N GLN A 12 27.89 -9.82 2.75
CA GLN A 12 26.44 -9.82 2.56
C GLN A 12 26.17 -10.70 1.34
N GLY A 13 25.81 -11.96 1.59
CA GLY A 13 25.41 -12.88 0.54
C GLY A 13 24.31 -12.24 -0.28
N ALA A 14 24.56 -12.03 -1.57
CA ALA A 14 23.54 -11.62 -2.52
C ALA A 14 22.46 -12.70 -2.56
N GLN A 15 21.38 -12.49 -1.81
CA GLN A 15 20.21 -13.35 -1.85
C GLN A 15 19.65 -13.25 -3.27
N THR A 16 19.65 -14.36 -4.01
CA THR A 16 19.01 -14.42 -5.32
C THR A 16 17.52 -14.16 -5.15
N LEU A 17 17.04 -13.05 -5.71
CA LEU A 17 15.62 -12.70 -5.66
C LEU A 17 14.80 -13.79 -6.36
N PRO A 18 13.62 -14.15 -5.81
CA PRO A 18 12.75 -15.11 -6.46
C PRO A 18 12.24 -14.56 -7.80
N THR A 19 12.19 -15.43 -8.81
CA THR A 19 11.48 -15.14 -10.05
C THR A 19 9.98 -15.35 -9.83
N PRO A 20 9.13 -14.33 -10.04
CA PRO A 20 7.70 -14.51 -9.92
C PRO A 20 7.17 -15.44 -11.02
N THR A 21 6.23 -16.32 -10.68
CA THR A 21 5.53 -17.22 -11.61
C THR A 21 4.01 -17.00 -11.57
N PHE A 22 3.60 -15.75 -11.30
CA PHE A 22 2.20 -15.36 -11.23
C PHE A 22 1.44 -15.70 -12.52
N THR A 23 0.37 -16.46 -12.36
CA THR A 23 -0.62 -16.71 -13.41
C THR A 23 -1.64 -15.57 -13.48
N ALA A 24 -2.34 -15.43 -14.61
CA ALA A 24 -3.43 -14.46 -14.73
C ALA A 24 -4.52 -14.68 -13.67
N ALA A 25 -4.82 -15.93 -13.33
CA ALA A 25 -5.78 -16.28 -12.27
C ALA A 25 -5.32 -15.78 -10.89
N GLN A 26 -4.04 -15.92 -10.56
CA GLN A 26 -3.48 -15.40 -9.30
C GLN A 26 -3.54 -13.87 -9.23
N VAL A 27 -3.32 -13.18 -10.35
CA VAL A 27 -3.47 -11.73 -10.44
C VAL A 27 -4.93 -11.32 -10.20
N GLN A 28 -5.88 -11.97 -10.88
CA GLN A 28 -7.31 -11.69 -10.70
C GLN A 28 -7.77 -11.97 -9.27
N GLN A 29 -7.29 -13.06 -8.66
CA GLN A 29 -7.59 -13.41 -7.27
C GLN A 29 -7.06 -12.34 -6.31
N ALA A 30 -5.82 -11.86 -6.49
CA ALA A 30 -5.26 -10.80 -5.66
C ALA A 30 -6.07 -9.50 -5.76
N ILE A 31 -6.47 -9.11 -6.98
CA ILE A 31 -7.30 -7.93 -7.23
C ILE A 31 -8.68 -8.07 -6.57
N ALA A 32 -9.36 -9.20 -6.81
CA ALA A 32 -10.69 -9.45 -6.26
C ALA A 32 -10.66 -9.48 -4.72
N CYS A 33 -9.63 -10.05 -4.12
CA CYS A 33 -9.42 -10.03 -2.68
C CYS A 33 -9.25 -8.58 -2.20
N ALA A 34 -8.35 -7.80 -2.82
CA ALA A 34 -8.08 -6.41 -2.44
C ALA A 34 -9.28 -5.47 -2.62
N ASP A 35 -10.27 -5.84 -3.42
CA ASP A 35 -11.53 -5.09 -3.66
C ASP A 35 -12.73 -5.69 -2.89
N GLY A 36 -12.54 -6.83 -2.20
CA GLY A 36 -13.55 -7.51 -1.42
C GLY A 36 -13.87 -6.84 -0.07
N PRO A 37 -14.75 -7.46 0.74
CA PRO A 37 -15.16 -6.90 2.03
C PRO A 37 -14.08 -6.95 3.11
N ASP A 38 -13.14 -7.91 3.04
CA ASP A 38 -12.15 -8.18 4.09
C ASP A 38 -10.71 -7.95 3.59
N PRO A 39 -10.29 -6.68 3.38
CA PRO A 39 -8.99 -6.38 2.78
C PRO A 39 -7.80 -6.82 3.65
N GLY A 40 -8.00 -6.98 4.96
CA GLY A 40 -6.96 -7.42 5.90
C GLY A 40 -6.44 -8.85 5.67
N GLU A 41 -7.22 -9.72 5.01
CA GLU A 41 -6.82 -11.08 4.65
C GLU A 41 -5.94 -11.11 3.39
N CYS A 42 -6.01 -10.05 2.59
CA CYS A 42 -5.41 -9.97 1.26
C CYS A 42 -4.01 -9.32 1.26
N ALA A 43 -3.64 -8.67 2.37
CA ALA A 43 -2.34 -8.06 2.57
C ALA A 43 -1.48 -8.88 3.54
N SER A 44 -0.19 -9.04 3.23
CA SER A 44 0.75 -9.68 4.15
C SER A 44 0.85 -8.91 5.48
N GLU A 45 1.17 -9.59 6.57
CA GLU A 45 1.39 -8.95 7.87
C GLU A 45 2.46 -7.85 7.83
N HIS A 46 3.50 -8.04 7.00
CA HIS A 46 4.51 -7.02 6.79
C HIS A 46 3.94 -5.77 6.12
N THR A 47 3.12 -5.96 5.08
CA THR A 47 2.47 -4.87 4.34
C THR A 47 1.51 -4.09 5.25
N LYS A 48 0.69 -4.80 6.03
CA LYS A 48 -0.22 -4.19 7.01
C LYS A 48 0.53 -3.34 8.03
N ARG A 49 1.57 -3.91 8.65
CA ARG A 49 2.43 -3.17 9.60
C ARG A 49 3.07 -1.92 8.98
N SER A 50 3.51 -2.02 7.73
CA SER A 50 4.11 -0.88 7.02
C SER A 50 3.10 0.26 6.82
N VAL A 51 1.85 -0.06 6.45
CA VAL A 51 0.80 0.97 6.35
C VAL A 51 0.49 1.59 7.71
N LEU A 52 0.34 0.77 8.75
CA LEU A 52 0.09 1.30 10.11
C LEU A 52 1.21 2.22 10.57
N HIS A 53 2.47 1.87 10.30
CA HIS A 53 3.62 2.74 10.55
C HIS A 53 3.48 4.08 9.83
N CYS A 54 3.17 4.08 8.52
CA CYS A 54 2.95 5.32 7.78
C CYS A 54 1.80 6.16 8.36
N MET A 55 0.74 5.51 8.84
CA MET A 55 -0.43 6.21 9.38
C MET A 55 -0.27 6.71 10.81
N THR A 56 0.69 6.20 11.59
CA THR A 56 0.73 6.48 13.04
C THR A 56 2.10 6.90 13.59
N GLU A 57 3.19 6.55 12.91
CA GLU A 57 4.55 6.68 13.44
C GLU A 57 5.44 7.66 12.64
N LEU A 58 4.88 8.39 11.67
CA LEU A 58 5.64 9.43 10.96
C LEU A 58 6.06 10.59 11.89
N PRO A 59 7.28 11.13 11.74
CA PRO A 59 7.83 12.20 12.60
C PRO A 59 6.90 13.42 12.73
N ALA A 60 6.98 14.17 13.84
CA ALA A 60 6.12 15.33 14.11
C ALA A 60 6.13 16.43 13.02
N GLY A 61 7.26 16.60 12.32
CA GLY A 61 7.39 17.55 11.19
C GLY A 61 7.04 16.97 9.82
N ALA A 62 6.54 15.73 9.72
CA ALA A 62 6.21 15.10 8.45
C ALA A 62 5.04 15.81 7.75
N ASP A 63 5.17 16.00 6.45
CA ASP A 63 4.16 16.57 5.56
C ASP A 63 3.46 15.50 4.70
N GLU A 64 2.54 15.93 3.85
CA GLU A 64 1.83 15.02 2.94
C GLU A 64 2.78 14.27 1.98
N ALA A 65 3.90 14.88 1.60
CA ALA A 65 4.89 14.25 0.75
C ALA A 65 5.60 13.09 1.49
N ALA A 66 5.91 13.25 2.77
CA ALA A 66 6.46 12.19 3.60
C ALA A 66 5.49 11.01 3.74
N PHE A 67 4.19 11.26 3.87
CA PHE A 67 3.19 10.19 3.86
C PHE A 67 3.17 9.44 2.52
N SER A 68 3.09 10.15 1.40
CA SER A 68 3.07 9.52 0.07
C SER A 68 4.35 8.75 -0.22
N GLN A 69 5.51 9.24 0.22
CA GLN A 69 6.78 8.50 0.13
C GLN A 69 6.74 7.21 0.96
N CYS A 70 6.21 7.27 2.19
CA CYS A 70 6.07 6.10 3.06
C CYS A 70 5.16 5.04 2.43
N ALA A 71 3.97 5.44 1.98
CA ALA A 71 3.01 4.54 1.35
C ALA A 71 3.52 3.99 0.00
N GLY A 72 4.14 4.83 -0.83
CA GLY A 72 4.72 4.42 -2.11
C GLY A 72 5.85 3.40 -1.96
N ALA A 73 6.67 3.54 -0.90
CA ALA A 73 7.75 2.60 -0.60
C ALA A 73 7.27 1.15 -0.36
N ILE A 74 6.00 0.96 0.02
CA ILE A 74 5.40 -0.36 0.24
C ILE A 74 5.28 -1.13 -1.07
N THR A 75 4.66 -0.52 -2.09
CA THR A 75 4.54 -1.11 -3.43
C THR A 75 5.92 -1.33 -4.04
N ASP A 76 6.81 -0.34 -3.93
CA ASP A 76 8.16 -0.42 -4.46
C ASP A 76 8.97 -1.56 -3.84
N ARG A 77 8.87 -1.76 -2.52
CA ARG A 77 9.55 -2.87 -1.83
C ARG A 77 9.01 -4.21 -2.30
N CYS A 78 7.69 -4.33 -2.49
CA CYS A 78 7.10 -5.54 -3.05
C CYS A 78 7.63 -5.81 -4.46
N VAL A 79 7.64 -4.81 -5.36
CA VAL A 79 8.13 -4.96 -6.73
C VAL A 79 9.62 -5.33 -6.77
N ARG A 80 10.46 -4.66 -5.97
CA ARG A 80 11.89 -4.95 -5.85
C ARG A 80 12.21 -6.30 -5.22
N GLY A 81 11.23 -6.95 -4.58
CA GLY A 81 11.37 -8.30 -4.04
C GLY A 81 11.42 -9.39 -5.11
N TRP A 82 11.20 -9.04 -6.38
CA TRP A 82 11.13 -9.98 -7.49
C TRP A 82 12.28 -9.75 -8.49
N ALA A 83 12.83 -10.85 -9.03
CA ALA A 83 13.71 -10.76 -10.18
C ALA A 83 12.89 -10.46 -11.45
N SER A 84 13.30 -9.46 -12.23
CA SER A 84 12.65 -9.08 -13.50
C SER A 84 13.00 -10.10 -14.59
N THR A 85 12.05 -10.92 -15.04
CA THR A 85 12.34 -11.99 -16.01
C THR A 85 11.65 -11.83 -17.37
N THR A 86 10.52 -11.11 -17.48
CA THR A 86 9.91 -10.67 -18.76
C THR A 86 9.01 -9.44 -18.53
N PRO A 87 8.67 -8.64 -19.57
CA PRO A 87 7.72 -7.53 -19.44
C PRO A 87 6.35 -7.96 -18.90
N GLU A 88 5.85 -9.11 -19.34
CA GLU A 88 4.58 -9.67 -18.87
C GLU A 88 4.66 -10.07 -17.39
N MET A 89 5.76 -10.69 -16.96
CA MET A 89 5.94 -11.03 -15.55
C MET A 89 6.09 -9.79 -14.67
N ASN A 90 6.77 -8.75 -15.16
CA ASN A 90 6.86 -7.47 -14.47
C ASN A 90 5.49 -6.83 -14.29
N LYS A 91 4.68 -6.85 -15.35
CA LYS A 91 3.29 -6.36 -15.30
C LYS A 91 2.48 -7.10 -14.24
N ARG A 92 2.54 -8.44 -14.20
CA ARG A 92 1.81 -9.24 -13.18
C ARG A 92 2.31 -8.96 -11.77
N GLY A 93 3.63 -8.86 -11.58
CA GLY A 93 4.22 -8.49 -10.29
C GLY A 93 3.72 -7.12 -9.81
N ILE A 94 3.70 -6.12 -10.68
CA ILE A 94 3.14 -4.80 -10.38
C ILE A 94 1.68 -4.89 -9.96
N LEU A 95 0.85 -5.65 -10.70
CA LEU A 95 -0.58 -5.80 -10.38
C LEU A 95 -0.81 -6.46 -9.02
N VAL A 96 -0.06 -7.52 -8.70
CA VAL A 96 -0.15 -8.19 -7.38
C VAL A 96 0.31 -7.26 -6.26
N CYS A 97 1.44 -6.56 -6.44
CA CYS A 97 1.95 -5.63 -5.45
C CYS A 97 1.01 -4.45 -5.22
N ALA A 98 0.42 -3.90 -6.28
CA ALA A 98 -0.59 -2.84 -6.18
C ALA A 98 -1.84 -3.32 -5.42
N ALA A 99 -2.32 -4.53 -5.70
CA ALA A 99 -3.44 -5.12 -4.97
C ALA A 99 -3.12 -5.30 -3.48
N GLN A 100 -1.94 -5.82 -3.13
CA GLN A 100 -1.52 -5.97 -1.74
C GLN A 100 -1.39 -4.63 -1.01
N THR A 101 -0.80 -3.62 -1.65
CA THR A 101 -0.69 -2.27 -1.06
C THR A 101 -2.08 -1.66 -0.88
N ARG A 102 -2.97 -1.76 -1.87
CA ARG A 102 -4.35 -1.27 -1.77
C ARG A 102 -5.10 -1.95 -0.63
N ALA A 103 -5.01 -3.27 -0.52
CA ALA A 103 -5.60 -4.02 0.58
C ALA A 103 -5.06 -3.55 1.95
N ALA A 104 -3.74 -3.33 2.06
CA ALA A 104 -3.14 -2.82 3.29
C ALA A 104 -3.58 -1.38 3.62
N LEU A 105 -3.73 -0.51 2.62
CA LEU A 105 -4.25 0.86 2.80
C LEU A 105 -5.68 0.84 3.32
N ARG A 106 -6.55 0.00 2.74
CA ARG A 106 -7.92 -0.21 3.23
C ARG A 106 -7.94 -0.71 4.67
N PHE A 107 -7.10 -1.70 4.99
CA PHE A 107 -6.91 -2.17 6.37
C PHE A 107 -6.50 -1.04 7.33
N GLY A 108 -5.56 -0.18 6.93
CA GLY A 108 -5.13 0.97 7.74
C GLY A 108 -6.24 2.02 7.94
N VAL A 109 -7.07 2.23 6.91
CA VAL A 109 -8.28 3.06 7.01
C VAL A 109 -9.26 2.47 8.01
N ASP A 110 -9.54 1.16 7.94
CA ASP A 110 -10.46 0.48 8.87
C ASP A 110 -9.96 0.56 10.32
N ASP A 111 -8.66 0.34 10.53
CA ASP A 111 -8.02 0.50 11.84
C ASP A 111 -8.11 1.95 12.35
N TRP A 112 -7.92 2.94 11.48
CA TRP A 112 -8.14 4.35 11.83
C TRP A 112 -9.58 4.59 12.28
N PHE A 113 -10.57 4.09 11.55
CA PHE A 113 -11.99 4.22 11.92
C PHE A 113 -12.28 3.55 13.26
N ALA A 114 -11.75 2.35 13.50
CA ALA A 114 -11.91 1.63 14.76
C ALA A 114 -11.29 2.38 15.95
N ARG A 115 -10.14 3.05 15.77
CA ARG A 115 -9.56 3.94 16.79
C ARG A 115 -10.37 5.22 16.95
N ALA A 116 -10.81 5.82 15.86
CA ALA A 116 -11.53 7.09 15.84
C ALA A 116 -12.92 6.97 16.50
N ASP A 117 -13.65 5.88 16.27
CA ASP A 117 -14.95 5.60 16.90
C ASP A 117 -14.89 5.60 18.43
N ARG A 118 -13.76 5.21 19.02
CA ARG A 118 -13.57 5.19 20.48
C ARG A 118 -13.27 6.56 21.08
N ARG A 119 -12.89 7.55 20.27
CA ARG A 119 -12.34 8.83 20.75
C ARG A 119 -13.04 10.07 20.21
N MET A 120 -13.73 9.98 19.08
CA MET A 120 -14.36 11.13 18.42
C MET A 120 -15.87 11.14 18.66
N ASP A 121 -16.45 12.34 18.68
CA ASP A 121 -17.89 12.51 18.70
C ASP A 121 -18.58 11.85 17.50
N ALA A 122 -19.75 11.28 17.75
CA ALA A 122 -20.54 10.58 16.73
C ALA A 122 -20.89 11.49 15.53
N SER A 123 -21.07 12.80 15.74
CA SER A 123 -21.33 13.77 14.68
C SER A 123 -20.14 13.95 13.73
N ILE A 124 -18.92 13.97 14.28
CA ILE A 124 -17.67 14.05 13.52
C ILE A 124 -17.44 12.73 12.78
N MET A 125 -17.62 11.58 13.44
CA MET A 125 -17.49 10.27 12.81
C MET A 125 -18.43 10.06 11.63
N ARG A 126 -19.66 10.59 11.69
CA ARG A 126 -20.59 10.56 10.55
C ARG A 126 -20.03 11.28 9.32
N GLN A 127 -19.31 12.39 9.50
CA GLN A 127 -18.70 13.12 8.38
C GLN A 127 -17.59 12.30 7.73
N TYR A 128 -16.71 11.66 8.51
CA TYR A 128 -15.67 10.78 7.97
C TYR A 128 -16.25 9.57 7.23
N ARG A 129 -17.30 8.94 7.77
CA ARG A 129 -17.99 7.84 7.08
C ARG A 129 -18.66 8.28 5.78
N ALA A 130 -19.22 9.50 5.73
CA ALA A 130 -19.75 10.06 4.50
C ALA A 130 -18.65 10.28 3.44
N GLN A 131 -17.45 10.71 3.86
CA GLN A 131 -16.30 10.81 2.95
C GLN A 131 -15.85 9.43 2.45
N LEU A 132 -15.77 8.42 3.34
CA LEU A 132 -15.47 7.04 2.95
C LEU A 132 -16.47 6.52 1.90
N ALA A 133 -17.76 6.78 2.06
CA ALA A 133 -18.78 6.36 1.10
C ALA A 133 -18.61 6.97 -0.31
N THR A 134 -17.84 8.06 -0.45
CA THR A 134 -17.53 8.66 -1.77
C THR A 134 -16.37 7.97 -2.49
N VAL A 135 -15.56 7.17 -1.79
CA VAL A 135 -14.37 6.51 -2.33
C VAL A 135 -14.77 5.54 -3.46
N ASP A 136 -15.83 4.75 -3.26
CA ASP A 136 -16.32 3.79 -4.27
C ASP A 136 -16.82 4.47 -5.54
N GLY A 137 -17.47 5.63 -5.42
CA GLY A 137 -17.87 6.46 -6.56
C GLY A 137 -16.66 6.94 -7.36
N ARG A 138 -15.66 7.51 -6.67
CA ARG A 138 -14.41 7.97 -7.30
C ARG A 138 -13.65 6.83 -7.98
N LEU A 139 -13.57 5.66 -7.33
CA LEU A 139 -12.95 4.47 -7.90
C LEU A 139 -13.63 4.10 -9.23
N ARG A 140 -14.96 4.07 -9.25
CA ARG A 140 -15.73 3.74 -10.45
C ARG A 140 -15.48 4.76 -11.57
N ASP A 141 -15.65 6.04 -11.27
CA ASP A 141 -15.60 7.10 -12.28
C ASP A 141 -14.19 7.22 -12.88
N GLN A 142 -13.15 7.29 -12.03
CA GLN A 142 -11.78 7.48 -12.50
C GLN A 142 -11.20 6.24 -13.20
N THR A 143 -11.65 5.03 -12.86
CA THR A 143 -11.18 3.82 -13.55
C THR A 143 -11.91 3.55 -14.86
N ALA A 144 -13.16 4.02 -15.01
CA ALA A 144 -13.95 3.88 -16.23
C ALA A 144 -13.33 4.65 -17.41
N GLU A 145 -12.72 5.80 -17.15
CA GLU A 145 -12.04 6.64 -18.15
C GLU A 145 -10.72 6.03 -18.66
N ILE A 146 -10.15 5.05 -17.94
CA ILE A 146 -8.88 4.44 -18.30
C ILE A 146 -9.09 3.39 -19.39
N THR A 147 -8.65 3.75 -20.59
CA THR A 147 -8.64 2.92 -21.80
C THR A 147 -7.26 2.95 -22.48
N GLY A 148 -7.03 2.02 -23.40
CA GLY A 148 -5.80 1.94 -24.19
C GLY A 148 -4.75 0.95 -23.65
N PRO A 149 -3.51 1.03 -24.15
CA PRO A 149 -2.40 0.17 -23.72
C PRO A 149 -2.15 0.27 -22.21
N ASP A 150 -1.77 -0.86 -21.61
CA ASP A 150 -1.44 -0.96 -20.17
C ASP A 150 -2.54 -0.47 -19.21
N MET A 151 -3.80 -0.46 -19.69
CA MET A 151 -4.95 -0.03 -18.90
C MET A 151 -5.07 -0.72 -17.55
N GLU A 152 -4.66 -1.99 -17.43
CA GLU A 152 -4.70 -2.75 -16.18
C GLU A 152 -3.78 -2.15 -15.12
N VAL A 153 -2.54 -1.83 -15.49
CA VAL A 153 -1.55 -1.23 -14.56
C VAL A 153 -1.98 0.18 -14.19
N ARG A 154 -2.47 0.95 -15.17
CA ARG A 154 -3.00 2.30 -14.93
C ARG A 154 -4.20 2.27 -13.97
N ARG A 155 -5.15 1.35 -14.18
CA ARG A 155 -6.29 1.15 -13.26
C ARG A 155 -5.83 0.76 -11.87
N ALA A 156 -4.91 -0.21 -11.74
CA ALA A 156 -4.38 -0.62 -10.45
C ALA A 156 -3.68 0.54 -9.72
N GLY A 157 -2.90 1.34 -10.44
CA GLY A 157 -2.26 2.56 -9.93
C GLY A 157 -3.29 3.59 -9.44
N THR A 158 -4.30 3.91 -10.26
CA THR A 158 -5.38 4.85 -9.89
C THR A 158 -6.15 4.37 -8.66
N GLN A 159 -6.54 3.10 -8.62
CA GLN A 159 -7.24 2.53 -7.47
C GLN A 159 -6.40 2.62 -6.18
N THR A 160 -5.10 2.32 -6.28
CA THR A 160 -4.18 2.43 -5.14
C THR A 160 -4.03 3.89 -4.71
N GLY A 161 -3.85 4.81 -5.66
CA GLY A 161 -3.70 6.24 -5.39
C GLY A 161 -4.93 6.90 -4.76
N ILE A 162 -6.15 6.44 -5.10
CA ILE A 162 -7.38 6.89 -4.44
C ILE A 162 -7.38 6.49 -2.96
N TRP A 163 -7.07 5.22 -2.65
CA TRP A 163 -7.00 4.75 -1.28
C TRP A 163 -5.84 5.39 -0.50
N GLU A 164 -4.69 5.61 -1.14
CA GLU A 164 -3.57 6.34 -0.56
C GLU A 164 -3.99 7.77 -0.20
N SER A 165 -4.65 8.47 -1.13
CA SER A 165 -5.12 9.84 -0.92
C SER A 165 -6.11 9.93 0.25
N PHE A 166 -7.00 8.94 0.37
CA PHE A 166 -7.94 8.88 1.49
C PHE A 166 -7.24 8.56 2.83
N ALA A 167 -6.31 7.60 2.83
CA ALA A 167 -5.49 7.30 4.01
C ALA A 167 -4.65 8.53 4.45
N ARG A 168 -4.10 9.28 3.49
CA ARG A 168 -3.37 10.53 3.73
C ARG A 168 -4.26 11.60 4.36
N PHE A 169 -5.50 11.74 3.88
CA PHE A 169 -6.48 12.64 4.47
C PHE A 169 -6.77 12.28 5.94
N LEU A 170 -6.97 11.00 6.27
CA LEU A 170 -7.20 10.55 7.64
C LEU A 170 -5.96 10.71 8.53
N TRP A 171 -4.78 10.44 7.99
CA TRP A 171 -3.51 10.68 8.66
C TRP A 171 -3.33 12.17 9.00
N ARG A 172 -3.62 13.05 8.05
CA ARG A 172 -3.52 14.50 8.24
C ARG A 172 -4.50 14.98 9.31
N SER A 173 -5.75 14.53 9.24
CA SER A 173 -6.77 14.92 10.21
C SER A 173 -6.46 14.44 11.63
N GLU A 174 -5.82 13.28 11.79
CA GLU A 174 -5.34 12.83 13.10
C GLU A 174 -4.24 13.72 13.67
N ARG A 175 -3.41 14.33 12.82
CA ARG A 175 -2.28 15.17 13.26
C ARG A 175 -2.68 16.61 13.52
N ASP A 176 -3.55 17.17 12.70
CA ASP A 176 -4.05 18.53 12.89
C ASP A 176 -5.03 18.62 14.09
N GLY A 177 -5.58 17.47 14.52
CA GLY A 177 -6.43 17.37 15.71
C GLY A 177 -5.69 17.05 17.02
N ARG A 178 -4.36 16.96 17.02
CA ARG A 178 -3.51 16.84 18.23
C ARG A 178 -3.01 18.21 18.67
#